data_AF-A0A1G8ESJ3-F1
#
_entry.id   AF-A0A1G8ESJ3-F1
#
_cell.length_a   1.000
_cell.length_b   1.000
_cell.length_c   1.000
_cell.angle_alpha   90.00
_cell.angle_beta   90.00
_cell.angle_gamma   90.00
#
_symmetry.space_group_name_H-M   'P 1'
#
loop_
_entity.id
_entity.type
_entity.pdbx_description
1 polymer ?
#
loop_
_entity_poly.entity_id
_entity_poly.type
_entity_poly.pdbx_seq_one_letter_code
_entity_poly.pdbx_strand_id
1 'polypeptide(L)'
;MKRLSKLILCAAITMSGFTALPVQPAQAAAGSVTIMLDGYPLPFPAAPTVMNGTTMVPFRAISEALGIKVEWNQTAKKITATNTGALGSKVVTLTLGSTTATVNGAAVKLAVAPQNIRGTTMIPLSFFGQQFGAGVSWNQATKTVSITSPQRDLYTLGFYAQKSYGEVSLIPSFDAVHFGWSRLDRSGQFTTSSTDFWWPKADGDVTPESIVQNAAAAGTAPYLMVYSGDKELELTKNLEDPVLQQQTISSIVSLATEKGFQGIGLDLEGLGLTGDKQLVQSQFNTFVKNLAAVARPAGLKLTVILPPLNGSFKGYDYKTLASLADDLVIMAYAYEDESRPEPLAMVDQGIRLALEQVSKDKLILGISVFSEDETSVNAKIGLAKRYGLKGIAIWRLGLIGQPVWNEMSKSVEL
;
A
#
# COMPACT_ATOMS: atom_id res chain seq x y z
N MET A 1 53.78 -17.89 11.51
CA MET A 1 55.22 -17.59 11.37
C MET A 1 55.49 -17.36 9.89
N LYS A 2 55.71 -16.11 9.42
CA LYS A 2 57.04 -15.50 9.10
C LYS A 2 57.77 -16.35 8.03
N ARG A 3 58.13 -15.91 6.80
CA ARG A 3 58.70 -14.67 6.23
C ARG A 3 58.61 -14.75 4.67
N LEU A 4 58.54 -13.73 3.78
CA LEU A 4 59.12 -12.38 3.62
C LEU A 4 60.25 -12.35 2.56
N SER A 5 60.02 -11.70 1.40
CA SER A 5 61.01 -11.15 0.43
C SER A 5 60.30 -10.14 -0.50
N LYS A 6 60.13 -8.86 -0.14
CA LYS A 6 60.98 -7.68 -0.44
C LYS A 6 61.51 -7.55 -1.88
N LEU A 7 61.02 -6.52 -2.59
CA LEU A 7 61.81 -5.72 -3.52
C LEU A 7 61.47 -4.23 -3.30
N ILE A 8 62.52 -3.46 -3.04
CA ILE A 8 62.54 -2.03 -2.73
C ILE A 8 62.89 -1.29 -4.03
N LEU A 9 62.17 -0.22 -4.35
CA LEU A 9 62.73 0.85 -5.16
C LEU A 9 62.29 2.21 -4.60
N CYS A 10 63.29 2.97 -4.14
CA CYS A 10 63.17 4.33 -3.64
C CYS A 10 62.89 5.32 -4.78
N ALA A 11 62.00 6.28 -4.55
CA ALA A 11 62.09 7.60 -5.17
C ALA A 11 61.56 8.64 -4.18
N ALA A 12 62.45 9.52 -3.74
CA ALA A 12 62.17 10.65 -2.88
C ALA A 12 61.57 11.80 -3.69
N ILE A 13 60.45 12.38 -3.23
CA ILE A 13 59.93 13.67 -3.71
C ILE A 13 59.46 14.50 -2.50
N THR A 14 60.30 15.48 -2.17
CA THR A 14 60.07 16.81 -1.60
C THR A 14 58.85 17.07 -0.70
N MET A 15 59.19 17.47 0.53
CA MET A 15 58.32 17.99 1.58
C MET A 15 57.97 19.47 1.29
N SER A 16 56.77 19.73 0.80
CA SER A 16 56.19 21.08 0.68
C SER A 16 55.21 21.27 1.82
N GLY A 17 55.46 22.25 2.70
CA GLY A 17 54.60 22.56 3.84
C GLY A 17 53.20 22.98 3.41
N PHE A 18 52.20 22.17 3.74
CA PHE A 18 50.80 22.58 3.68
C PHE A 18 50.48 23.41 4.93
N THR A 19 50.30 24.72 4.76
CA THR A 19 49.61 25.54 5.74
C THR A 19 48.14 25.09 5.75
N ALA A 20 47.69 24.55 6.89
CA ALA A 20 46.30 24.21 7.09
C ALA A 20 45.47 25.50 7.07
N LEU A 21 44.69 25.70 6.01
CA LEU A 21 43.63 26.69 6.01
C LEU A 21 42.61 26.31 7.10
N PRO A 22 42.13 27.26 7.92
CA PRO A 22 41.10 26.95 8.89
C PRO A 22 39.86 26.45 8.16
N VAL A 23 39.49 25.20 8.44
CA VAL A 23 38.22 24.62 8.01
C VAL A 23 37.13 25.43 8.70
N GLN A 24 36.47 26.32 7.96
CA GLN A 24 35.21 26.90 8.42
C GLN A 24 34.22 25.75 8.59
N PRO A 25 33.57 25.61 9.76
CA PRO A 25 32.51 24.63 9.90
C PRO A 25 31.44 24.93 8.84
N ALA A 26 31.12 23.92 8.03
CA ALA A 26 30.02 23.99 7.09
C ALA A 26 28.75 24.39 7.86
N GLN A 27 28.28 25.61 7.62
CA GLN A 27 27.07 26.11 8.23
C GLN A 27 25.93 25.26 7.68
N ALA A 28 25.34 24.42 8.54
CA ALA A 28 24.20 23.61 8.21
C ALA A 28 23.14 24.50 7.54
N ALA A 29 22.74 24.12 6.32
CA ALA A 29 21.72 24.84 5.57
C ALA A 29 20.51 25.05 6.50
N ALA A 30 20.07 26.30 6.64
CA ALA A 30 18.91 26.64 7.44
C ALA A 30 17.71 25.83 6.93
N GLY A 31 17.30 24.81 7.69
CA GLY A 31 16.37 23.77 7.21
C GLY A 31 15.12 24.36 6.58
N SER A 32 14.78 23.88 5.38
CA SER A 32 13.52 24.15 4.72
C SER A 32 12.38 23.49 5.48
N VAL A 33 11.27 24.21 5.67
CA VAL A 33 10.08 23.66 6.33
C VAL A 33 9.56 22.45 5.54
N THR A 34 9.09 21.42 6.23
CA THR A 34 8.54 20.19 5.62
C THR A 34 7.12 19.92 6.14
N ILE A 35 6.25 19.36 5.30
CA ILE A 35 4.94 18.84 5.70
C ILE A 35 4.97 17.33 5.47
N MET A 36 4.70 16.57 6.53
CA MET A 36 4.55 15.12 6.52
C MET A 36 3.07 14.79 6.68
N LEU A 37 2.53 13.97 5.79
CA LEU A 37 1.20 13.40 5.91
C LEU A 37 1.35 11.89 6.06
N ASP A 38 0.89 11.35 7.18
CA ASP A 38 1.02 9.92 7.53
C ASP A 38 2.46 9.43 7.36
N GLY A 39 3.43 10.16 7.91
CA GLY A 39 4.84 9.77 7.83
C GLY A 39 5.50 9.91 6.45
N TYR A 40 4.79 10.37 5.42
CA TYR A 40 5.36 10.60 4.09
C TYR A 40 5.34 12.08 3.66
N PRO A 41 6.38 12.59 2.97
CA PRO A 41 6.41 13.98 2.52
C PRO A 41 5.22 14.34 1.62
N LEU A 42 4.62 15.49 1.89
CA LEU A 42 3.59 16.09 1.07
C LEU A 42 4.19 17.28 0.30
N PRO A 43 4.23 17.25 -1.05
CA PRO A 43 4.58 18.42 -1.83
C PRO A 43 3.58 19.55 -1.59
N PHE A 44 4.08 20.78 -1.49
CA PHE A 44 3.24 21.97 -1.30
C PHE A 44 3.75 23.16 -2.12
N PRO A 45 2.84 24.03 -2.59
CA PRO A 45 3.19 25.17 -3.44
C PRO A 45 3.83 26.33 -2.66
N ALA A 46 3.67 26.37 -1.33
CA ALA A 46 4.24 27.38 -0.45
C ALA A 46 4.58 26.79 0.91
N ALA A 47 5.73 27.16 1.46
CA ALA A 47 6.16 26.68 2.78
C ALA A 47 5.20 27.15 3.89
N PRO A 48 4.93 26.31 4.91
CA PRO A 48 4.29 26.77 6.13
C PRO A 48 5.01 27.99 6.72
N THR A 49 4.24 28.91 7.29
CA THR A 49 4.75 30.16 7.88
C THR A 49 4.20 30.33 9.28
N VAL A 50 4.91 31.04 10.15
CA VAL A 50 4.39 31.40 11.47
C VAL A 50 3.91 32.84 11.43
N MET A 51 2.66 33.06 11.81
CA MET A 51 2.04 34.38 11.90
C MET A 51 1.46 34.57 13.29
N ASN A 52 1.90 35.59 14.03
CA ASN A 52 1.42 35.87 15.39
C ASN A 52 1.45 34.62 16.30
N GLY A 53 2.53 33.85 16.23
CA GLY A 53 2.66 32.60 17.00
C GLY A 53 1.82 31.41 16.48
N THR A 54 1.09 31.57 15.38
CA THR A 54 0.27 30.51 14.77
C THR A 54 0.95 29.94 13.53
N THR A 55 1.12 28.63 13.48
CA THR A 55 1.59 27.93 12.27
C THR A 55 0.49 27.92 11.22
N MET A 56 0.78 28.49 10.07
CA MET A 56 -0.09 28.63 8.91
C MET A 56 0.35 27.64 7.83
N VAL A 57 -0.60 26.87 7.27
CA VAL A 57 -0.31 25.79 6.32
C VAL A 57 -1.12 25.90 5.02
N PRO A 58 -0.61 25.35 3.90
CA PRO A 58 -1.30 25.37 2.59
C PRO A 58 -2.59 24.56 2.64
N PHE A 59 -3.73 25.25 2.65
CA PHE A 59 -5.02 24.60 2.90
C PHE A 59 -5.38 23.56 1.83
N ARG A 60 -5.27 23.96 0.56
CA ARG A 60 -5.65 23.12 -0.58
C ARG A 60 -4.84 21.83 -0.65
N ALA A 61 -3.51 21.94 -0.58
CA ALA A 61 -2.62 20.78 -0.72
C ALA A 61 -2.90 19.70 0.34
N ILE A 62 -3.10 20.09 1.59
CA ILE A 62 -3.40 19.15 2.67
C ILE A 62 -4.82 18.60 2.54
N SER A 63 -5.80 19.45 2.20
CA SER A 63 -7.19 19.02 2.03
C SER A 63 -7.34 17.99 0.91
N GLU A 64 -6.76 18.27 -0.26
CA GLU A 64 -6.84 17.38 -1.43
C GLU A 64 -6.10 16.05 -1.17
N ALA A 65 -4.97 16.08 -0.44
CA ALA A 65 -4.27 14.86 -0.02
C ALA A 65 -5.06 14.00 0.97
N LEU A 66 -6.03 14.59 1.68
CA LEU A 66 -7.02 13.88 2.50
C LEU A 66 -8.30 13.57 1.73
N GLY A 67 -8.34 13.76 0.40
CA GLY A 67 -9.54 13.51 -0.42
C GLY A 67 -10.68 14.51 -0.19
N ILE A 68 -10.40 15.66 0.42
CA ILE A 68 -11.39 16.72 0.66
C ILE A 68 -11.46 17.61 -0.58
N LYS A 69 -12.67 17.79 -1.13
CA LYS A 69 -12.88 18.65 -2.29
C LYS A 69 -12.76 20.11 -1.87
N VAL A 70 -11.95 20.90 -2.58
CA VAL A 70 -11.75 22.33 -2.30
C VAL A 70 -12.13 23.20 -3.49
N GLU A 71 -13.11 24.07 -3.29
CA GLU A 71 -13.60 25.02 -4.29
C GLU A 71 -13.24 26.46 -3.90
N TRP A 72 -12.88 27.28 -4.88
CA TRP A 72 -12.54 28.68 -4.68
C TRP A 72 -13.50 29.59 -5.44
N ASN A 73 -14.06 30.56 -4.73
CA ASN A 73 -14.86 31.64 -5.31
C ASN A 73 -14.04 32.95 -5.23
N GLN A 74 -13.58 33.41 -6.39
CA GLN A 74 -12.74 34.60 -6.51
C GLN A 74 -13.47 35.88 -6.05
N THR A 75 -14.71 36.09 -6.51
CA THR A 75 -15.49 37.30 -6.23
C THR A 75 -15.78 37.44 -4.75
N ALA A 76 -16.16 36.35 -4.10
CA ALA A 76 -16.45 36.31 -2.67
C ALA A 76 -15.19 36.13 -1.79
N LYS A 77 -14.01 35.97 -2.40
CA LYS A 77 -12.74 35.62 -1.74
C LYS A 77 -12.90 34.45 -0.74
N LYS A 78 -13.65 33.44 -1.16
CA LYS A 78 -14.19 32.37 -0.30
C LYS A 78 -13.71 31.00 -0.76
N ILE A 79 -13.26 30.19 0.17
CA ILE A 79 -12.95 28.77 -0.04
C ILE A 79 -14.05 27.94 0.60
N THR A 80 -14.53 26.93 -0.12
CA THR A 80 -15.43 25.90 0.41
C THR A 80 -14.71 24.56 0.33
N ALA A 81 -14.51 23.90 1.46
CA ALA A 81 -14.00 22.55 1.54
C ALA A 81 -15.12 21.61 1.96
N THR A 82 -15.35 20.58 1.16
CA THR A 82 -16.41 19.60 1.37
C THR A 82 -15.78 18.22 1.54
N ASN A 83 -15.99 17.63 2.71
CA ASN A 83 -15.64 16.26 2.97
C ASN A 83 -16.93 15.43 2.98
N THR A 84 -17.01 14.45 2.08
CA THR A 84 -18.06 13.43 2.05
C THR A 84 -17.44 12.12 2.50
N GLY A 85 -17.69 11.72 3.74
CA GLY A 85 -17.21 10.44 4.29
C GLY A 85 -18.30 9.70 5.04
N ALA A 86 -17.97 8.51 5.56
CA ALA A 86 -18.89 7.62 6.28
C ALA A 86 -19.56 8.30 7.50
N LEU A 87 -18.88 9.26 8.14
CA LEU A 87 -19.38 10.03 9.29
C LEU A 87 -20.24 11.26 8.92
N GLY A 88 -20.61 11.41 7.64
CA GLY A 88 -21.47 12.49 7.13
C GLY A 88 -20.73 13.56 6.31
N SER A 89 -21.50 14.48 5.74
CA SER A 89 -20.97 15.60 4.97
C SER A 89 -20.54 16.74 5.90
N LYS A 90 -19.28 17.18 5.78
CA LYS A 90 -18.77 18.37 6.47
C LYS A 90 -18.39 19.44 5.45
N VAL A 91 -18.98 20.62 5.59
CA VAL A 91 -18.73 21.79 4.76
C VAL A 91 -18.05 22.87 5.60
N VAL A 92 -16.81 23.19 5.25
CA VAL A 92 -16.02 24.25 5.87
C VAL A 92 -15.88 25.40 4.88
N THR A 93 -16.32 26.59 5.28
CA THR A 93 -16.18 27.80 4.47
C THR A 93 -15.26 28.80 5.16
N LEU A 94 -14.27 29.27 4.40
CA LEU A 94 -13.25 30.21 4.84
C LEU A 94 -13.29 31.44 3.93
N THR A 95 -13.21 32.63 4.51
CA THR A 95 -13.13 33.88 3.75
C THR A 95 -11.78 34.54 4.03
N LEU A 96 -11.04 34.93 2.99
CA LEU A 96 -9.74 35.59 3.17
C LEU A 96 -9.88 36.86 4.01
N GLY A 97 -8.97 37.05 4.96
CA GLY A 97 -8.96 38.21 5.86
C GLY A 97 -10.02 38.18 6.98
N SER A 98 -10.93 37.20 6.98
CA SER A 98 -11.90 37.00 8.06
C SER A 98 -11.36 36.04 9.12
N THR A 99 -11.44 36.41 10.39
CA THR A 99 -11.21 35.47 11.51
C THR A 99 -12.43 34.61 11.84
N THR A 100 -13.51 34.72 11.08
CA THR A 100 -14.71 33.89 11.21
C THR A 100 -14.83 32.99 10.00
N ALA A 101 -14.80 31.68 10.26
CA ALA A 101 -15.15 30.61 9.32
C ALA A 101 -16.58 30.12 9.60
N THR A 102 -17.15 29.33 8.70
CA THR A 102 -18.37 28.56 9.00
C THR A 102 -18.15 27.07 8.79
N VAL A 103 -18.65 26.25 9.71
CA VAL A 103 -18.62 24.79 9.65
C VAL A 103 -20.06 24.30 9.72
N ASN A 104 -20.54 23.66 8.66
CA ASN A 104 -21.95 23.25 8.52
C ASN A 104 -22.93 24.41 8.81
N GLY A 105 -22.56 25.63 8.38
CA GLY A 105 -23.35 26.85 8.60
C GLY A 105 -23.13 27.54 9.95
N ALA A 106 -22.55 26.86 10.95
CA ALA A 106 -22.25 27.47 12.25
C ALA A 106 -20.94 28.26 12.23
N ALA A 107 -20.90 29.43 12.86
CA ALA A 107 -19.71 30.27 12.92
C ALA A 107 -18.64 29.68 13.84
N VAL A 108 -17.38 29.66 13.37
CA VAL A 108 -16.21 29.20 14.13
C VAL A 108 -15.10 30.25 14.03
N LYS A 109 -14.52 30.61 15.19
CA LYS A 109 -13.43 31.60 15.26
C LYS A 109 -12.08 30.96 14.91
N LEU A 110 -11.29 31.69 14.13
CA LEU A 110 -9.91 31.38 13.77
C LEU A 110 -8.94 32.20 14.62
N ALA A 111 -7.80 31.60 14.98
CA ALA A 111 -6.72 32.31 15.66
C ALA A 111 -6.12 33.42 14.78
N VAL A 112 -5.93 33.11 13.49
CA VAL A 112 -5.45 34.03 12.46
C VAL A 112 -6.32 33.86 11.22
N ALA A 113 -6.69 34.97 10.59
CA ALA A 113 -7.50 34.94 9.38
C ALA A 113 -6.76 34.23 8.23
N PRO A 114 -7.48 33.52 7.33
CA PRO A 114 -6.88 32.92 6.15
C PRO A 114 -6.23 34.01 5.29
N GLN A 115 -5.01 33.75 4.81
CA GLN A 115 -4.26 34.70 3.99
C GLN A 115 -3.81 34.07 2.69
N ASN A 116 -3.76 34.88 1.63
CA ASN A 116 -3.10 34.49 0.40
C ASN A 116 -1.62 34.88 0.48
N ILE A 117 -0.74 33.88 0.46
CA ILE A 117 0.70 34.06 0.37
C ILE A 117 1.15 33.48 -0.97
N ARG A 118 1.59 34.35 -1.89
CA ARG A 118 2.13 33.95 -3.20
C ARG A 118 1.20 33.03 -3.98
N GLY A 119 -0.10 33.34 -3.99
CA GLY A 119 -1.12 32.54 -4.68
C GLY A 119 -1.65 31.34 -3.90
N THR A 120 -1.10 31.04 -2.72
CA THR A 120 -1.52 29.92 -1.87
C THR A 120 -2.34 30.42 -0.68
N THR A 121 -3.50 29.83 -0.43
CA THR A 121 -4.23 30.15 0.80
C THR A 121 -3.68 29.37 1.98
N MET A 122 -3.30 30.12 3.01
CA MET A 122 -2.73 29.64 4.24
C MET A 122 -3.75 29.76 5.37
N ILE A 123 -3.88 28.72 6.19
CA ILE A 123 -4.80 28.69 7.34
C ILE A 123 -4.10 28.19 8.61
N PRO A 124 -4.65 28.47 9.81
CA PRO A 124 -4.11 27.90 11.05
C PRO A 124 -4.13 26.36 11.02
N LEU A 125 -2.98 25.74 11.31
CA LEU A 125 -2.83 24.28 11.37
C LEU A 125 -3.78 23.63 12.38
N SER A 126 -3.95 24.25 13.56
CA SER A 126 -4.84 23.74 14.61
C SER A 126 -6.31 23.73 14.17
N PHE A 127 -6.75 24.75 13.44
CA PHE A 127 -8.09 24.78 12.87
C PHE A 127 -8.28 23.64 11.87
N PHE A 128 -7.29 23.40 11.00
CA PHE A 128 -7.34 22.28 10.06
C PHE A 128 -7.52 20.94 10.78
N GLY A 129 -6.64 20.63 11.75
CA GLY A 129 -6.71 19.38 12.52
C GLY A 129 -8.07 19.20 13.18
N GLN A 130 -8.56 20.24 13.87
CA GLN A 130 -9.87 20.22 14.54
C GLN A 130 -11.02 19.98 13.58
N GLN A 131 -11.04 20.63 12.41
CA GLN A 131 -12.17 20.52 11.50
C GLN A 131 -12.19 19.21 10.72
N PHE A 132 -11.05 18.64 10.40
CA PHE A 132 -10.99 17.43 9.56
C PHE A 132 -10.63 16.15 10.32
N GLY A 133 -10.56 16.21 11.66
CA GLY A 133 -10.25 15.06 12.50
C GLY A 133 -8.81 14.57 12.33
N ALA A 134 -7.93 15.41 11.81
CA ALA A 134 -6.54 15.08 11.59
C ALA A 134 -5.71 15.42 12.84
N GLY A 135 -4.85 14.48 13.26
CA GLY A 135 -3.79 14.77 14.22
C GLY A 135 -2.81 15.75 13.59
N VAL A 136 -2.43 16.81 14.31
CA VAL A 136 -1.48 17.81 13.82
C VAL A 136 -0.44 18.15 14.87
N SER A 137 0.81 18.25 14.44
CA SER A 137 1.90 18.70 15.31
C SER A 137 2.92 19.55 14.55
N TRP A 138 3.62 20.40 15.29
CA TRP A 138 4.74 21.19 14.77
C TRP A 138 6.00 20.88 15.57
N ASN A 139 7.06 20.46 14.89
CA ASN A 139 8.37 20.30 15.47
C ASN A 139 9.25 21.51 15.12
N GLN A 140 9.62 22.29 16.13
CA GLN A 140 10.42 23.51 15.94
C GLN A 140 11.86 23.22 15.52
N ALA A 141 12.47 22.14 16.03
CA ALA A 141 13.87 21.80 15.77
C ALA A 141 14.09 21.36 14.32
N THR A 142 13.17 20.54 13.80
CA THR A 142 13.22 20.03 12.42
C THR A 142 12.41 20.88 11.44
N LYS A 143 11.67 21.88 11.93
CA LYS A 143 10.70 22.68 11.17
C LYS A 143 9.72 21.81 10.38
N THR A 144 9.13 20.84 11.06
CA THR A 144 8.24 19.85 10.45
C THR A 144 6.81 20.02 10.93
N VAL A 145 5.87 20.20 10.00
CA VAL A 145 4.45 19.96 10.24
C VAL A 145 4.19 18.48 10.05
N SER A 146 3.68 17.79 11.06
CA SER A 146 3.21 16.40 10.92
C SER A 146 1.69 16.37 10.97
N ILE A 147 1.08 15.63 10.05
CA ILE A 147 -0.35 15.46 9.91
C ILE A 147 -0.62 13.97 9.88
N THR A 148 -1.49 13.50 10.77
CA THR A 148 -2.01 12.14 10.79
C THR A 148 -3.45 12.20 10.32
N SER A 149 -3.74 11.55 9.20
CA SER A 149 -5.09 11.48 8.66
C SER A 149 -6.01 10.67 9.58
N PRO A 150 -7.32 10.97 9.62
CA PRO A 150 -8.26 10.19 10.40
C PRO A 150 -8.32 8.73 9.92
N GLN A 151 -8.92 7.88 10.76
CA GLN A 151 -9.30 6.53 10.39
C GLN A 151 -10.21 6.54 9.16
N ARG A 152 -10.05 5.55 8.28
CA ARG A 152 -10.90 5.34 7.11
C ARG A 152 -11.36 3.89 7.03
N ASP A 153 -12.61 3.73 6.66
CA ASP A 153 -13.13 2.48 6.11
C ASP A 153 -12.43 2.23 4.75
N LEU A 154 -11.56 1.22 4.73
CA LEU A 154 -10.85 0.74 3.55
C LEU A 154 -11.12 -0.75 3.46
N TYR A 155 -11.21 -1.29 2.23
CA TYR A 155 -11.27 -2.73 2.05
C TYR A 155 -10.00 -3.39 2.62
N THR A 156 -10.16 -4.42 3.43
CA THR A 156 -9.09 -5.10 4.13
C THR A 156 -9.01 -6.56 3.68
N LEU A 157 -7.82 -6.96 3.22
CA LEU A 157 -7.54 -8.32 2.79
C LEU A 157 -6.42 -8.90 3.66
N GLY A 158 -6.63 -10.09 4.22
CA GLY A 158 -5.60 -10.84 4.94
C GLY A 158 -5.08 -12.02 4.12
N PHE A 159 -3.77 -12.28 4.11
CA PHE A 159 -3.24 -13.54 3.61
C PHE A 159 -3.05 -14.52 4.77
N TYR A 160 -3.82 -15.61 4.78
CA TYR A 160 -3.70 -16.69 5.75
C TYR A 160 -2.87 -17.82 5.14
N ALA A 161 -1.57 -17.82 5.45
CA ALA A 161 -0.67 -18.85 4.95
C ALA A 161 -0.54 -20.03 5.91
N GLN A 162 0.42 -20.90 5.63
CA GLN A 162 0.62 -22.12 6.41
C GLN A 162 0.98 -21.84 7.86
N LYS A 163 0.45 -22.72 8.73
CA LYS A 163 0.69 -22.73 10.18
C LYS A 163 0.20 -21.48 10.93
N SER A 164 -0.80 -20.77 10.40
CA SER A 164 -1.36 -19.56 11.02
C SER A 164 -2.53 -19.80 11.98
N TYR A 165 -2.71 -21.02 12.51
CA TYR A 165 -3.83 -21.39 13.40
C TYR A 165 -3.98 -20.48 14.63
N GLY A 166 -2.87 -19.97 15.16
CA GLY A 166 -2.87 -19.04 16.28
C GLY A 166 -3.52 -17.68 16.01
N GLU A 167 -3.79 -17.33 14.75
CA GLU A 167 -4.41 -16.07 14.34
C GLU A 167 -5.77 -16.25 13.64
N VAL A 168 -6.41 -17.42 13.76
CA VAL A 168 -7.77 -17.64 13.24
C VAL A 168 -8.76 -16.62 13.79
N SER A 169 -8.58 -16.16 15.03
CA SER A 169 -9.44 -15.14 15.65
C SER A 169 -9.34 -13.76 15.00
N LEU A 170 -8.32 -13.49 14.18
CA LEU A 170 -8.18 -12.23 13.44
C LEU A 170 -8.94 -12.22 12.12
N ILE A 171 -9.38 -13.38 11.61
CA ILE A 171 -10.08 -13.48 10.32
C ILE A 171 -11.29 -12.55 10.23
N PRO A 172 -12.18 -12.45 11.25
CA PRO A 172 -13.35 -11.57 11.20
C PRO A 172 -13.05 -10.08 11.09
N SER A 173 -11.80 -9.66 11.30
CA SER A 173 -11.37 -8.26 11.17
C SER A 173 -11.01 -7.86 9.72
N PHE A 174 -11.19 -8.77 8.77
CA PHE A 174 -10.93 -8.51 7.36
C PHE A 174 -12.21 -8.65 6.54
N ASP A 175 -12.34 -7.86 5.47
CA ASP A 175 -13.38 -8.04 4.46
C ASP A 175 -13.19 -9.34 3.68
N ALA A 176 -11.94 -9.74 3.45
CA ALA A 176 -11.61 -11.01 2.81
C ALA A 176 -10.31 -11.62 3.33
N VAL A 177 -10.21 -12.95 3.26
CA VAL A 177 -9.00 -13.69 3.58
C VAL A 177 -8.64 -14.65 2.45
N HIS A 178 -7.39 -14.57 1.99
CA HIS A 178 -6.81 -15.44 0.98
C HIS A 178 -6.06 -16.59 1.66
N PHE A 179 -6.51 -17.82 1.45
CA PHE A 179 -5.97 -19.01 2.08
C PHE A 179 -4.90 -19.67 1.19
N GLY A 180 -3.64 -19.56 1.61
CA GLY A 180 -2.46 -20.05 0.90
C GLY A 180 -2.24 -21.55 1.04
N TRP A 181 -3.21 -22.35 0.59
CA TRP A 181 -3.25 -23.81 0.80
C TRP A 181 -3.15 -24.63 -0.50
N SER A 182 -2.99 -23.94 -1.63
CA SER A 182 -2.92 -24.57 -2.94
C SER A 182 -1.90 -23.88 -3.83
N ARG A 183 -1.39 -24.61 -4.83
CA ARG A 183 -0.43 -24.09 -5.79
C ARG A 183 -0.48 -24.82 -7.12
N LEU A 184 0.25 -24.30 -8.11
CA LEU A 184 0.75 -25.11 -9.22
C LEU A 184 2.13 -25.66 -8.85
N ASP A 185 2.31 -26.97 -8.99
CA ASP A 185 3.59 -27.63 -8.72
C ASP A 185 4.58 -27.45 -9.89
N ARG A 186 5.78 -28.03 -9.78
CA ARG A 186 6.85 -27.91 -10.80
C ARG A 186 6.49 -28.50 -12.17
N SER A 187 5.46 -29.32 -12.23
CA SER A 187 4.92 -29.87 -13.49
C SER A 187 3.84 -28.98 -14.11
N GLY A 188 3.47 -27.88 -13.44
CA GLY A 188 2.38 -26.99 -13.85
C GLY A 188 0.99 -27.53 -13.46
N GLN A 189 0.92 -28.57 -12.64
CA GLN A 189 -0.34 -29.16 -12.19
C GLN A 189 -0.82 -28.52 -10.90
N PHE A 190 -2.13 -28.30 -10.80
CA PHE A 190 -2.76 -27.84 -9.57
C PHE A 190 -2.67 -28.89 -8.46
N THR A 191 -2.27 -28.47 -7.26
CA THR A 191 -2.14 -29.35 -6.10
C THR A 191 -2.42 -28.64 -4.77
N THR A 192 -2.85 -29.41 -3.80
CA THR A 192 -2.97 -29.05 -2.38
C THR A 192 -2.06 -29.92 -1.51
N SER A 193 -1.03 -30.53 -2.09
CA SER A 193 -0.15 -31.49 -1.42
C SER A 193 1.32 -31.24 -1.80
N SER A 194 1.79 -30.00 -1.69
CA SER A 194 3.21 -29.68 -1.83
C SER A 194 3.90 -29.47 -0.47
N THR A 195 5.22 -29.31 -0.49
CA THR A 195 6.04 -29.09 0.72
C THR A 195 5.83 -27.71 1.35
N ASP A 196 5.33 -26.75 0.59
CA ASP A 196 5.21 -25.33 0.96
C ASP A 196 3.77 -24.80 0.93
N PHE A 197 2.88 -25.41 0.14
CA PHE A 197 1.45 -25.10 0.07
C PHE A 197 0.65 -26.42 0.08
N TRP A 198 -0.05 -26.66 1.19
CA TRP A 198 -0.82 -27.88 1.39
C TRP A 198 -2.16 -27.62 2.08
N TRP A 199 -3.14 -28.49 1.86
CA TRP A 199 -4.38 -28.48 2.61
C TRP A 199 -4.10 -28.76 4.09
N PRO A 200 -4.37 -27.84 5.03
CA PRO A 200 -3.95 -28.03 6.42
C PRO A 200 -4.64 -29.22 7.07
N LYS A 201 -4.00 -29.81 8.10
CA LYS A 201 -4.66 -30.78 8.98
C LYS A 201 -5.41 -30.04 10.08
N ALA A 202 -6.51 -30.59 10.57
CA ALA A 202 -7.23 -30.03 11.71
C ALA A 202 -6.32 -29.86 12.95
N ASP A 203 -6.57 -28.79 13.70
CA ASP A 203 -5.94 -28.51 14.99
C ASP A 203 -7.03 -28.56 16.09
N GLY A 204 -7.14 -29.74 16.73
CA GLY A 204 -8.27 -30.05 17.60
C GLY A 204 -9.60 -29.98 16.83
N ASP A 205 -10.53 -29.16 17.32
CA ASP A 205 -11.84 -28.95 16.71
C ASP A 205 -11.82 -27.93 15.56
N VAL A 206 -10.71 -27.21 15.36
CA VAL A 206 -10.55 -26.23 14.29
C VAL A 206 -10.09 -26.94 13.02
N THR A 207 -10.99 -27.12 12.07
CA THR A 207 -10.71 -27.73 10.75
C THR A 207 -10.55 -26.65 9.66
N PRO A 208 -9.83 -26.93 8.55
CA PRO A 208 -9.77 -26.01 7.41
C PRO A 208 -11.16 -25.61 6.89
N GLU A 209 -12.07 -26.58 6.80
CA GLU A 209 -13.46 -26.36 6.41
C GLU A 209 -14.20 -25.45 7.39
N SER A 210 -14.01 -25.64 8.71
CA SER A 210 -14.62 -24.77 9.71
C SER A 210 -14.08 -23.34 9.63
N ILE A 211 -12.79 -23.15 9.32
CA ILE A 211 -12.20 -21.81 9.14
C ILE A 211 -12.87 -21.08 7.97
N VAL A 212 -13.00 -21.75 6.82
CA VAL A 212 -13.65 -21.17 5.63
C VAL A 212 -15.11 -20.83 5.90
N GLN A 213 -15.85 -21.74 6.52
CA GLN A 213 -17.26 -21.53 6.86
C GLN A 213 -17.47 -20.41 7.89
N ASN A 214 -16.65 -20.39 8.95
CA ASN A 214 -16.72 -19.38 9.99
C ASN A 214 -16.35 -17.99 9.47
N ALA A 215 -15.36 -17.90 8.57
CA ALA A 215 -15.03 -16.65 7.89
C ALA A 215 -16.26 -16.09 7.16
N ALA A 216 -16.87 -16.90 6.30
CA ALA A 216 -18.06 -16.51 5.54
C ALA A 216 -19.23 -16.12 6.46
N ALA A 217 -19.47 -16.88 7.54
CA ALA A 217 -20.52 -16.59 8.51
C ALA A 217 -20.27 -15.29 9.30
N ALA A 218 -19.01 -14.91 9.50
CA ALA A 218 -18.62 -13.67 10.17
C ALA A 218 -18.63 -12.43 9.25
N GLY A 219 -18.91 -12.61 7.95
CA GLY A 219 -18.90 -11.53 6.95
C GLY A 219 -17.56 -11.35 6.22
N THR A 220 -16.55 -12.18 6.53
CA THR A 220 -15.26 -12.19 5.83
C THR A 220 -15.33 -13.14 4.64
N ALA A 221 -15.08 -12.66 3.43
CA ALA A 221 -15.10 -13.50 2.24
C ALA A 221 -13.86 -14.42 2.17
N PRO A 222 -14.02 -15.76 2.20
CA PRO A 222 -12.90 -16.67 2.07
C PRO A 222 -12.52 -16.87 0.59
N TYR A 223 -11.23 -16.72 0.27
CA TYR A 223 -10.69 -16.92 -1.07
C TYR A 223 -9.71 -18.09 -1.10
N LEU A 224 -9.85 -18.97 -2.11
CA LEU A 224 -8.85 -19.98 -2.40
C LEU A 224 -7.68 -19.30 -3.10
N MET A 225 -6.53 -19.20 -2.42
CA MET A 225 -5.32 -18.67 -3.04
C MET A 225 -4.57 -19.78 -3.78
N VAL A 226 -4.17 -19.51 -5.01
CA VAL A 226 -3.38 -20.40 -5.86
C VAL A 226 -2.03 -19.74 -6.13
N TYR A 227 -0.99 -20.28 -5.51
CA TYR A 227 0.39 -19.80 -5.67
C TYR A 227 1.12 -20.51 -6.82
N SER A 228 2.05 -19.85 -7.48
CA SER A 228 3.17 -20.50 -8.16
C SER A 228 4.30 -19.51 -8.39
N GLY A 229 5.54 -20.00 -8.42
CA GLY A 229 6.65 -19.28 -9.07
C GLY A 229 6.78 -19.69 -10.54
N ASP A 230 7.79 -19.16 -11.23
CA ASP A 230 8.18 -19.61 -12.58
C ASP A 230 9.69 -19.86 -12.69
N LYS A 231 10.36 -20.15 -11.58
CA LYS A 231 11.83 -20.36 -11.58
C LYS A 231 12.23 -21.60 -12.37
N GLU A 232 11.39 -22.64 -12.37
CA GLU A 232 11.59 -23.91 -13.09
C GLU A 232 10.64 -24.04 -14.29
N LEU A 233 10.16 -22.89 -14.81
CA LEU A 233 9.19 -22.76 -15.90
C LEU A 233 7.84 -23.44 -15.63
N GLU A 234 7.47 -23.62 -14.37
CA GLU A 234 6.24 -24.31 -14.00
C GLU A 234 4.96 -23.56 -14.41
N LEU A 235 4.96 -22.23 -14.39
CA LEU A 235 3.86 -21.43 -14.95
C LEU A 235 3.91 -21.46 -16.47
N THR A 236 5.09 -21.26 -17.06
CA THR A 236 5.25 -21.27 -18.52
C THR A 236 4.71 -22.58 -19.13
N LYS A 237 5.01 -23.73 -18.54
CA LYS A 237 4.46 -25.05 -18.95
C LYS A 237 2.93 -25.08 -18.93
N ASN A 238 2.31 -24.56 -17.85
CA ASN A 238 0.85 -24.53 -17.75
C ASN A 238 0.22 -23.57 -18.77
N LEU A 239 0.82 -22.39 -18.95
CA LEU A 239 0.31 -21.35 -19.83
C LEU A 239 0.40 -21.73 -21.32
N GLU A 240 1.36 -22.57 -21.69
CA GLU A 240 1.60 -23.03 -23.07
C GLU A 240 0.85 -24.31 -23.45
N ASP A 241 0.35 -25.08 -22.48
CA ASP A 241 -0.42 -26.31 -22.72
C ASP A 241 -1.92 -26.07 -22.46
N PRO A 242 -2.75 -25.96 -23.51
CA PRO A 242 -4.19 -25.69 -23.36
C PRO A 242 -4.94 -26.77 -22.58
N VAL A 243 -4.51 -28.04 -22.66
CA VAL A 243 -5.16 -29.15 -21.98
C VAL A 243 -4.86 -29.07 -20.49
N LEU A 244 -3.58 -28.89 -20.14
CA LEU A 244 -3.15 -28.72 -18.75
C LEU A 244 -3.77 -27.45 -18.14
N GLN A 245 -3.83 -26.35 -18.88
CA GLN A 245 -4.50 -25.12 -18.46
C GLN A 245 -5.98 -25.36 -18.13
N GLN A 246 -6.71 -26.05 -19.00
CA GLN A 246 -8.12 -26.35 -18.79
C GLN A 246 -8.35 -27.24 -17.56
N GLN A 247 -7.49 -28.25 -17.36
CA GLN A 247 -7.52 -29.11 -16.17
C GLN A 247 -7.25 -28.32 -14.89
N THR A 248 -6.26 -27.42 -14.91
CA THR A 248 -5.94 -26.53 -13.80
C THR A 248 -7.12 -25.62 -13.45
N ILE A 249 -7.71 -24.94 -14.44
CA ILE A 249 -8.88 -24.07 -14.23
C ILE A 249 -10.04 -24.85 -13.61
N SER A 250 -10.33 -26.04 -14.16
CA SER A 250 -11.42 -26.89 -13.67
C SER A 250 -11.18 -27.33 -12.23
N SER A 251 -9.94 -27.68 -11.88
CA SER A 251 -9.56 -28.12 -10.53
C SER A 251 -9.66 -26.98 -9.51
N ILE A 252 -9.19 -25.79 -9.86
CA ILE A 252 -9.28 -24.59 -9.01
C ILE A 252 -10.74 -24.26 -8.71
N VAL A 253 -11.60 -24.15 -9.74
CA VAL A 253 -13.00 -23.76 -9.56
C VAL A 253 -13.78 -24.85 -8.81
N SER A 254 -13.52 -26.13 -9.10
CA SER A 254 -14.18 -27.24 -8.41
C SER A 254 -13.84 -27.24 -6.92
N LEU A 255 -12.55 -27.11 -6.57
CA LEU A 255 -12.14 -27.07 -5.17
C LEU A 255 -12.70 -25.85 -4.45
N ALA A 256 -12.63 -24.67 -5.08
CA ALA A 256 -13.17 -23.43 -4.51
C ALA A 256 -14.66 -23.59 -4.17
N THR A 257 -15.44 -24.16 -5.10
CA THR A 257 -16.88 -24.38 -4.94
C THR A 257 -17.17 -25.46 -3.88
N GLU A 258 -16.49 -26.60 -3.94
CA GLU A 258 -16.69 -27.72 -3.01
C GLU A 258 -16.40 -27.31 -1.56
N LYS A 259 -15.37 -26.49 -1.35
CA LYS A 259 -14.92 -26.07 -0.02
C LYS A 259 -15.58 -24.79 0.47
N GLY A 260 -16.50 -24.21 -0.30
CA GLY A 260 -17.29 -23.05 0.12
C GLY A 260 -16.53 -21.72 0.09
N PHE A 261 -15.48 -21.61 -0.72
CA PHE A 261 -14.82 -20.34 -0.98
C PHE A 261 -15.75 -19.42 -1.79
N GLN A 262 -15.63 -18.12 -1.57
CA GLN A 262 -16.39 -17.07 -2.28
C GLN A 262 -15.57 -16.38 -3.37
N GLY A 263 -14.28 -16.71 -3.47
CA GLY A 263 -13.41 -16.20 -4.52
C GLY A 263 -12.12 -16.99 -4.70
N ILE A 264 -11.36 -16.60 -5.71
CA ILE A 264 -10.06 -17.15 -6.08
C ILE A 264 -9.04 -16.02 -6.09
N GLY A 265 -7.92 -16.21 -5.40
CA GLY A 265 -6.76 -15.33 -5.45
C GLY A 265 -5.65 -15.96 -6.28
N LEU A 266 -5.25 -15.34 -7.39
CA LEU A 266 -4.13 -15.82 -8.21
C LEU A 266 -2.84 -15.11 -7.83
N ASP A 267 -1.90 -15.85 -7.28
CA ASP A 267 -0.56 -15.38 -6.92
C ASP A 267 0.49 -16.12 -7.76
N LEU A 268 0.52 -15.77 -9.05
CA LEU A 268 1.33 -16.45 -10.06
C LEU A 268 2.52 -15.57 -10.43
N GLU A 269 3.65 -15.85 -9.79
CA GLU A 269 4.85 -15.02 -9.76
C GLU A 269 5.95 -15.49 -10.72
N GLY A 270 6.87 -14.59 -11.08
CA GLY A 270 8.07 -14.93 -11.86
C GLY A 270 7.98 -14.64 -13.36
N LEU A 271 6.80 -14.32 -13.88
CA LEU A 271 6.56 -14.18 -15.31
C LEU A 271 7.30 -12.98 -15.93
N GLY A 272 7.88 -13.20 -17.11
CA GLY A 272 8.58 -12.18 -17.88
C GLY A 272 9.92 -11.72 -17.29
N LEU A 273 10.54 -12.55 -16.44
CA LEU A 273 11.95 -12.40 -16.06
C LEU A 273 12.87 -12.72 -17.26
N THR A 274 12.48 -13.72 -18.05
CA THR A 274 13.14 -14.17 -19.28
C THR A 274 12.09 -14.40 -20.39
N GLY A 275 12.53 -14.64 -21.61
CA GLY A 275 11.63 -14.95 -22.74
C GLY A 275 10.96 -13.73 -23.38
N ASP A 276 9.99 -13.99 -24.25
CA ASP A 276 9.18 -12.97 -24.93
C ASP A 276 8.10 -12.44 -23.98
N LYS A 277 8.26 -11.19 -23.54
CA LYS A 277 7.40 -10.56 -22.54
C LYS A 277 5.98 -10.35 -23.06
N GLN A 278 5.83 -10.01 -24.34
CA GLN A 278 4.52 -9.79 -24.95
C GLN A 278 3.78 -11.12 -25.09
N LEU A 279 4.48 -12.19 -25.45
CA LEU A 279 3.91 -13.54 -25.50
C LEU A 279 3.44 -13.99 -24.11
N VAL A 280 4.29 -13.88 -23.09
CA VAL A 280 3.96 -14.26 -21.71
C VAL A 280 2.78 -13.46 -21.18
N GLN A 281 2.74 -12.14 -21.42
CA GLN A 281 1.58 -11.30 -21.08
C GLN A 281 0.29 -11.81 -21.74
N SER A 282 0.34 -12.11 -23.04
CA SER A 282 -0.82 -12.61 -23.80
C SER A 282 -1.31 -13.96 -23.27
N GLN A 283 -0.39 -14.87 -22.96
CA GLN A 283 -0.70 -16.19 -22.41
C GLN A 283 -1.31 -16.08 -21.01
N PHE A 284 -0.74 -15.25 -20.13
CA PHE A 284 -1.28 -15.03 -18.79
C PHE A 284 -2.65 -14.36 -18.83
N ASN A 285 -2.84 -13.34 -19.69
CA ASN A 285 -4.15 -12.72 -19.91
C ASN A 285 -5.18 -13.76 -20.38
N THR A 286 -4.79 -14.68 -21.26
CA THR A 286 -5.66 -15.76 -21.74
C THR A 286 -6.04 -16.72 -20.62
N PHE A 287 -5.09 -17.12 -19.78
CA PHE A 287 -5.35 -17.94 -18.60
C PHE A 287 -6.36 -17.28 -17.66
N VAL A 288 -6.14 -16.01 -17.29
CA VAL A 288 -7.02 -15.27 -16.38
C VAL A 288 -8.41 -15.07 -16.99
N LYS A 289 -8.50 -14.81 -18.30
CA LYS A 289 -9.78 -14.71 -19.02
C LYS A 289 -10.54 -16.02 -18.98
N ASN A 290 -9.87 -17.15 -19.24
CA ASN A 290 -10.48 -18.47 -19.24
C ASN A 290 -10.94 -18.87 -17.84
N LEU A 291 -10.14 -18.59 -16.80
CA LEU A 291 -10.53 -18.80 -15.41
C LEU A 291 -11.77 -17.95 -15.05
N ALA A 292 -11.77 -16.65 -15.36
CA ALA A 292 -12.89 -15.77 -15.07
C ALA A 292 -14.20 -16.23 -15.73
N ALA A 293 -14.12 -16.80 -16.94
CA ALA A 293 -15.28 -17.34 -17.66
C ALA A 293 -15.93 -18.54 -16.95
N VAL A 294 -15.18 -19.30 -16.16
CA VAL A 294 -15.68 -20.46 -15.40
C VAL A 294 -16.00 -20.08 -13.95
N ALA A 295 -15.18 -19.24 -13.32
CA ALA A 295 -15.33 -18.83 -11.92
C ALA A 295 -16.58 -17.96 -11.69
N ARG A 296 -16.85 -16.98 -12.58
CA ARG A 296 -17.97 -16.03 -12.38
C ARG A 296 -19.34 -16.72 -12.40
N PRO A 297 -19.66 -17.64 -13.34
CA PRO A 297 -20.91 -18.40 -13.28
C PRO A 297 -21.04 -19.27 -12.02
N ALA A 298 -19.92 -19.68 -11.42
CA ALA A 298 -19.91 -20.40 -10.13
C ALA A 298 -20.06 -19.47 -8.91
N GLY A 299 -20.26 -18.16 -9.11
CA GLY A 299 -20.40 -17.18 -8.04
C GLY A 299 -19.07 -16.78 -7.36
N LEU A 300 -17.93 -17.16 -7.95
CA LEU A 300 -16.61 -16.88 -7.39
C LEU A 300 -16.06 -15.55 -7.93
N LYS A 301 -15.64 -14.68 -7.03
CA LYS A 301 -14.86 -13.48 -7.36
C LYS A 301 -13.42 -13.85 -7.73
N LEU A 302 -12.74 -12.98 -8.47
CA LEU A 302 -11.36 -13.18 -8.89
C LEU A 302 -10.48 -12.00 -8.48
N THR A 303 -9.45 -12.27 -7.69
CA THR A 303 -8.39 -11.32 -7.37
C THR A 303 -7.10 -11.78 -8.02
N VAL A 304 -6.37 -10.88 -8.69
CA VAL A 304 -5.03 -11.18 -9.21
C VAL A 304 -3.99 -10.39 -8.42
N ILE A 305 -3.00 -11.10 -7.88
CA ILE A 305 -1.93 -10.56 -7.06
C ILE A 305 -0.70 -10.39 -7.96
N LEU A 306 -0.15 -9.18 -8.00
CA LEU A 306 0.81 -8.78 -9.03
C LEU A 306 2.08 -8.17 -8.41
N PRO A 307 3.27 -8.48 -8.95
CA PRO A 307 4.48 -7.76 -8.60
C PRO A 307 4.39 -6.31 -9.10
N PRO A 308 5.04 -5.36 -8.41
CA PRO A 308 4.85 -3.94 -8.69
C PRO A 308 5.52 -3.57 -10.02
N LEU A 309 4.96 -2.62 -10.76
CA LEU A 309 5.47 -2.23 -12.10
C LEU A 309 6.89 -1.67 -12.08
N ASN A 310 7.35 -1.12 -10.95
CA ASN A 310 8.75 -0.73 -10.71
C ASN A 310 9.66 -1.87 -10.23
N GLY A 311 9.16 -3.10 -10.15
CA GLY A 311 9.95 -4.32 -9.87
C GLY A 311 10.54 -4.98 -11.13
N SER A 312 11.18 -6.13 -10.95
CA SER A 312 11.92 -6.82 -12.02
C SER A 312 11.03 -7.56 -13.02
N PHE A 313 9.87 -8.06 -12.61
CA PHE A 313 9.01 -8.87 -13.46
C PHE A 313 8.20 -8.00 -14.43
N LYS A 314 8.20 -8.37 -15.72
CA LYS A 314 7.53 -7.61 -16.79
C LYS A 314 6.48 -8.44 -17.56
N GLY A 315 6.08 -9.60 -17.04
CA GLY A 315 5.12 -10.51 -17.68
C GLY A 315 3.63 -10.16 -17.45
N TYR A 316 3.32 -9.00 -16.86
CA TYR A 316 1.96 -8.70 -16.40
C TYR A 316 1.38 -7.46 -17.08
N ASP A 317 0.26 -7.63 -17.78
CA ASP A 317 -0.52 -6.55 -18.38
C ASP A 317 -1.62 -6.09 -17.41
N TYR A 318 -1.26 -5.13 -16.55
CA TYR A 318 -2.13 -4.59 -15.51
C TYR A 318 -3.49 -4.13 -16.05
N LYS A 319 -3.51 -3.47 -17.22
CA LYS A 319 -4.73 -2.90 -17.79
C LYS A 319 -5.69 -4.00 -18.23
N THR A 320 -5.19 -5.01 -18.94
CA THR A 320 -6.02 -6.14 -19.36
C THR A 320 -6.47 -6.96 -18.15
N LEU A 321 -5.56 -7.28 -17.23
CA LEU A 321 -5.89 -8.05 -16.01
C LEU A 321 -6.93 -7.34 -15.15
N ALA A 322 -6.86 -6.01 -15.03
CA ALA A 322 -7.88 -5.21 -14.33
C ALA A 322 -9.26 -5.30 -14.99
N SER A 323 -9.37 -5.62 -16.29
CA SER A 323 -10.68 -5.85 -16.93
C SER A 323 -11.23 -7.26 -16.70
N LEU A 324 -10.36 -8.21 -16.37
CA LEU A 324 -10.69 -9.63 -16.22
C LEU A 324 -10.93 -10.04 -14.76
N ALA A 325 -10.23 -9.41 -13.82
CA ALA A 325 -10.38 -9.66 -12.38
C ALA A 325 -11.40 -8.70 -11.75
N ASP A 326 -11.92 -9.04 -10.57
CA ASP A 326 -12.69 -8.13 -9.72
C ASP A 326 -11.77 -7.14 -9.01
N ASP A 327 -10.60 -7.59 -8.56
CA ASP A 327 -9.61 -6.78 -7.84
C ASP A 327 -8.18 -7.11 -8.24
N LEU A 328 -7.29 -6.12 -8.09
CA LEU A 328 -5.85 -6.30 -8.20
C LEU A 328 -5.15 -5.95 -6.88
N VAL A 329 -4.32 -6.86 -6.39
CA VAL A 329 -3.41 -6.59 -5.28
C VAL A 329 -2.02 -6.31 -5.85
N ILE A 330 -1.42 -5.18 -5.49
CA ILE A 330 -0.02 -4.89 -5.84
C ILE A 330 0.91 -5.26 -4.69
N MET A 331 1.87 -6.13 -4.95
CA MET A 331 2.89 -6.54 -3.98
C MET A 331 3.99 -5.49 -3.89
N ALA A 332 3.68 -4.29 -3.38
CA ALA A 332 4.63 -3.18 -3.26
C ALA A 332 5.61 -3.38 -2.09
N TYR A 333 6.29 -4.53 -2.08
CA TYR A 333 7.26 -4.99 -1.10
C TYR A 333 8.27 -5.94 -1.76
N ALA A 334 9.26 -6.41 -1.00
CA ALA A 334 10.41 -7.15 -1.50
C ALA A 334 11.21 -6.37 -2.57
N TYR A 335 11.35 -5.04 -2.39
CA TYR A 335 12.24 -4.24 -3.24
C TYR A 335 13.72 -4.51 -2.94
N GLU A 336 14.01 -4.98 -1.73
CA GLU A 336 15.35 -5.33 -1.24
C GLU A 336 15.32 -6.74 -0.60
N ASP A 337 16.09 -6.98 0.46
CA ASP A 337 16.20 -8.27 1.15
C ASP A 337 15.21 -8.44 2.32
N GLU A 338 14.23 -7.55 2.43
CA GLU A 338 13.24 -7.49 3.53
C GLU A 338 13.88 -7.44 4.94
N SER A 339 15.14 -7.01 5.07
CA SER A 339 15.80 -6.84 6.38
C SER A 339 15.38 -5.57 7.13
N ARG A 340 14.62 -4.69 6.46
CA ARG A 340 14.14 -3.39 6.95
C ARG A 340 12.83 -3.02 6.27
N PRO A 341 12.06 -2.05 6.82
CA PRO A 341 10.84 -1.59 6.19
C PRO A 341 11.05 -1.14 4.74
N GLU A 342 10.07 -1.45 3.90
CA GLU A 342 10.16 -1.14 2.47
C GLU A 342 10.24 0.38 2.23
N PRO A 343 11.11 0.86 1.33
CA PRO A 343 11.25 2.29 1.07
C PRO A 343 9.94 2.91 0.58
N LEU A 344 9.36 3.83 1.36
CA LEU A 344 8.07 4.46 1.02
C LEU A 344 8.07 5.14 -0.36
N ALA A 345 9.21 5.65 -0.82
CA ALA A 345 9.33 6.24 -2.15
C ALA A 345 9.14 5.21 -3.29
N MET A 346 9.59 3.97 -3.08
CA MET A 346 9.39 2.86 -4.02
C MET A 346 7.93 2.42 -4.01
N VAL A 347 7.31 2.34 -2.83
CA VAL A 347 5.88 2.04 -2.67
C VAL A 347 5.02 3.11 -3.36
N ASP A 348 5.29 4.39 -3.11
CA ASP A 348 4.62 5.53 -3.76
C ASP A 348 4.74 5.47 -5.29
N GLN A 349 5.94 5.20 -5.80
CA GLN A 349 6.16 5.05 -7.23
C GLN A 349 5.38 3.85 -7.80
N GLY A 350 5.37 2.71 -7.09
CA GLY A 350 4.62 1.52 -7.47
C GLY A 350 3.12 1.80 -7.59
N ILE A 351 2.55 2.49 -6.60
CA ILE A 351 1.14 2.92 -6.61
C ILE A 351 0.86 3.83 -7.81
N ARG A 352 1.69 4.87 -8.03
CA ARG A 352 1.49 5.80 -9.15
C ARG A 352 1.51 5.12 -10.51
N LEU A 353 2.47 4.22 -10.74
CA LEU A 353 2.55 3.44 -11.98
C LEU A 353 1.33 2.53 -12.17
N ALA A 354 0.84 1.90 -11.10
CA ALA A 354 -0.35 1.07 -11.18
C ALA A 354 -1.62 1.89 -11.51
N LEU A 355 -1.76 3.09 -10.93
CA LEU A 355 -2.88 4.01 -11.17
C LEU A 355 -2.91 4.58 -12.60
N GLU A 356 -1.81 4.52 -13.35
CA GLU A 356 -1.81 4.84 -14.78
C GLU A 356 -2.53 3.76 -15.62
N GLN A 357 -2.66 2.54 -15.08
CA GLN A 357 -3.20 1.38 -15.79
C GLN A 357 -4.54 0.89 -15.22
N VAL A 358 -4.82 1.17 -13.95
CA VAL A 358 -5.91 0.57 -13.16
C VAL A 358 -6.67 1.65 -12.40
N SER A 359 -8.01 1.56 -12.35
CA SER A 359 -8.80 2.45 -11.49
C SER A 359 -8.47 2.20 -10.02
N LYS A 360 -8.35 3.28 -9.24
CA LYS A 360 -8.13 3.22 -7.79
C LYS A 360 -9.15 2.34 -7.05
N ASP A 361 -10.40 2.27 -7.55
CA ASP A 361 -11.48 1.50 -6.93
C ASP A 361 -11.32 -0.03 -7.08
N LYS A 362 -10.31 -0.49 -7.84
CA LYS A 362 -9.95 -1.91 -8.00
C LYS A 362 -8.57 -2.25 -7.44
N LEU A 363 -7.83 -1.25 -7.00
CA LEU A 363 -6.42 -1.39 -6.63
C LEU A 363 -6.29 -1.51 -5.12
N ILE A 364 -5.67 -2.59 -4.66
CA ILE A 364 -5.41 -2.90 -3.26
C ILE A 364 -3.89 -2.91 -3.03
N LEU A 365 -3.42 -2.17 -2.02
CA LEU A 365 -2.00 -2.09 -1.69
C LEU A 365 -1.58 -3.27 -0.80
N GLY A 366 -0.72 -4.14 -1.31
CA GLY A 366 -0.05 -5.17 -0.51
C GLY A 366 0.99 -4.59 0.43
N ILE A 367 0.98 -5.04 1.69
CA ILE A 367 1.90 -4.65 2.76
C ILE A 367 2.43 -5.94 3.41
N SER A 368 3.74 -6.18 3.26
CA SER A 368 4.42 -7.29 3.95
C SER A 368 4.75 -6.88 5.38
N VAL A 369 4.08 -7.40 6.40
CA VAL A 369 4.38 -7.10 7.82
C VAL A 369 5.63 -7.79 8.35
N PHE A 370 6.32 -8.57 7.52
CA PHE A 370 7.55 -9.28 7.92
C PHE A 370 8.67 -8.30 8.30
N SER A 371 8.83 -7.22 7.53
CA SER A 371 9.91 -6.24 7.69
C SER A 371 9.44 -4.89 8.23
N GLU A 372 8.15 -4.76 8.55
CA GLU A 372 7.50 -3.49 8.89
C GLU A 372 7.33 -3.32 10.40
N ASP A 373 7.27 -2.06 10.83
CA ASP A 373 7.02 -1.64 12.20
C ASP A 373 5.76 -0.76 12.29
N GLU A 374 5.45 -0.29 13.50
CA GLU A 374 4.29 0.56 13.79
C GLU A 374 4.27 1.84 12.94
N THR A 375 5.44 2.42 12.67
CA THR A 375 5.55 3.66 11.90
C THR A 375 5.41 3.38 10.41
N SER A 376 6.09 2.35 9.91
CA SER A 376 6.19 2.08 8.49
C SER A 376 4.90 1.47 7.91
N VAL A 377 4.19 0.64 8.69
CA VAL A 377 2.87 0.11 8.30
C VAL A 377 1.86 1.23 8.11
N ASN A 378 1.80 2.17 9.06
CA ASN A 378 0.84 3.27 9.02
C ASN A 378 1.16 4.26 7.91
N ALA A 379 2.44 4.45 7.58
CA ALA A 379 2.81 5.28 6.45
C ALA A 379 2.37 4.68 5.10
N LYS A 380 2.42 3.36 4.94
CA LYS A 380 1.90 2.67 3.75
C LYS A 380 0.38 2.74 3.66
N ILE A 381 -0.33 2.54 4.78
CA ILE A 381 -1.78 2.76 4.85
C ILE A 381 -2.11 4.22 4.52
N GLY A 382 -1.31 5.17 4.99
CA GLY A 382 -1.41 6.58 4.64
C GLY A 382 -1.32 6.84 3.14
N LEU A 383 -0.40 6.18 2.43
CA LEU A 383 -0.32 6.23 0.97
C LEU A 383 -1.60 5.66 0.32
N ALA A 384 -2.11 4.52 0.79
CA ALA A 384 -3.38 3.97 0.29
C ALA A 384 -4.55 4.96 0.45
N LYS A 385 -4.67 5.59 1.64
CA LYS A 385 -5.67 6.64 1.92
C LYS A 385 -5.49 7.86 1.02
N ARG A 386 -4.26 8.33 0.84
CA ARG A 386 -3.90 9.51 0.06
C ARG A 386 -4.24 9.35 -1.43
N TYR A 387 -4.00 8.16 -1.98
CA TYR A 387 -4.34 7.85 -3.37
C TYR A 387 -5.79 7.41 -3.56
N GLY A 388 -6.54 7.21 -2.46
CA GLY A 388 -7.93 6.77 -2.50
C GLY A 388 -8.06 5.38 -3.11
N LEU A 389 -7.12 4.49 -2.79
CA LEU A 389 -7.14 3.10 -3.22
C LEU A 389 -8.34 2.37 -2.59
N LYS A 390 -8.77 1.27 -3.22
CA LYS A 390 -9.85 0.42 -2.69
C LYS A 390 -9.54 -0.04 -1.26
N GLY A 391 -8.30 -0.44 -1.03
CA GLY A 391 -7.95 -1.14 0.19
C GLY A 391 -6.48 -1.45 0.40
N ILE A 392 -6.23 -2.23 1.44
CA ILE A 392 -4.91 -2.80 1.78
C ILE A 392 -4.99 -4.32 1.90
N ALA A 393 -3.88 -4.99 1.59
CA ALA A 393 -3.71 -6.44 1.73
C ALA A 393 -2.51 -6.74 2.62
N ILE A 394 -2.72 -7.51 3.69
CA ILE A 394 -1.72 -7.76 4.74
C ILE A 394 -1.09 -9.13 4.54
N TRP A 395 0.19 -9.12 4.15
CA TRP A 395 1.04 -10.30 4.06
C TRP A 395 1.92 -10.38 5.32
N ARG A 396 1.62 -11.22 6.30
CA ARG A 396 0.55 -12.20 6.35
C ARG A 396 0.10 -12.46 7.78
N LEU A 397 -1.09 -13.03 7.92
CA LEU A 397 -1.52 -13.61 9.19
C LEU A 397 -0.56 -14.76 9.56
N GLY A 398 -0.24 -14.83 10.84
CA GLY A 398 0.79 -15.63 11.50
C GLY A 398 2.02 -14.81 11.90
N LEU A 399 2.10 -13.55 11.47
CA LEU A 399 3.22 -12.64 11.73
C LEU A 399 2.77 -11.25 12.22
N ILE A 400 1.46 -10.99 12.32
CA ILE A 400 0.97 -9.65 12.65
C ILE A 400 1.10 -9.46 14.16
N GLY A 401 2.26 -8.96 14.60
CA GLY A 401 2.51 -8.68 16.01
C GLY A 401 1.50 -7.68 16.59
N GLN A 402 1.15 -7.84 17.87
CA GLN A 402 0.17 -6.98 18.56
C GLN A 402 0.46 -5.46 18.43
N PRO A 403 1.71 -4.97 18.47
CA PRO A 403 1.98 -3.54 18.30
C PRO A 403 1.58 -3.02 16.91
N VAL A 404 1.91 -3.76 15.85
CA VAL A 404 1.55 -3.44 14.47
C VAL A 404 0.03 -3.45 14.31
N TRP A 405 -0.66 -4.47 14.84
CA TRP A 405 -2.12 -4.56 14.81
C TRP A 405 -2.80 -3.34 15.44
N ASN A 406 -2.38 -2.98 16.66
CA ASN A 406 -2.94 -1.84 17.40
C ASN A 406 -2.71 -0.50 16.70
N GLU A 407 -1.62 -0.39 15.93
CA GLU A 407 -1.30 0.84 15.22
C GLU A 407 -2.08 0.94 13.90
N MET A 408 -2.27 -0.18 13.21
CA MET A 408 -3.14 -0.26 12.03
C MET A 408 -4.59 0.09 12.35
N SER A 409 -5.12 -0.38 13.50
CA SER A 409 -6.50 -0.12 13.93
C SER A 409 -6.78 1.36 14.25
N LYS A 410 -5.75 2.21 14.30
CA LYS A 410 -5.91 3.68 14.40
C LYS A 410 -6.08 4.33 13.02
N SER A 411 -5.64 3.66 11.96
CA SER A 411 -5.61 4.19 10.60
C SER A 411 -6.71 3.62 9.71
N VAL A 412 -7.13 2.38 9.94
CA VAL A 412 -8.19 1.66 9.21
C VAL A 412 -9.18 1.06 10.20
N GLU A 413 -10.45 0.96 9.80
CA GLU A 413 -11.46 0.21 10.55
C GLU A 413 -11.20 -1.30 10.35
N LEU A 414 -10.88 -2.00 11.45
CA LEU A 414 -10.52 -3.42 11.52
C LEU A 414 -11.43 -4.15 12.52
#